data_AF-B2TB37-F1
#
_entry.id   AF-B2TB37-F1
#
_cell.length_a   1.000
_cell.length_b   1.000
_cell.length_c   1.000
_cell.angle_alpha   90.00
_cell.angle_beta   90.00
_cell.angle_gamma   90.00
#
_symmetry.space_group_name_H-M   'P 1'
#
loop_
_entity.id
_entity.type
_entity.pdbx_description
1 polymer ?
#
loop_
_entity_poly.entity_id
_entity_poly.type
_entity_poly.pdbx_seq_one_letter_code
_entity_poly.pdbx_strand_id
1 'polypeptide(L)'
;MGKVYETRLPAYDAVARTLHWLTAVLIAMQFVIGWTMPDVHKDTQPVGLIAWHLGVGSALIAVMLVRVLWRLTHWPSPEDLPPLLNTVSRITHFLLYAALLAVPLLGWINASSRGWTVRLLGVVPYPALSEPGSAFGHEMGDVHGVLAWVLFTLIGLHVVAALFHRFVLKDHVLQRMLPQAGPSRLPARNE
;
A
#
# COMPACT_ATOMS: atom_id res chain seq x y z
N MET A 1 -10.73 -40.52 -22.22
CA MET A 1 -11.08 -39.11 -21.95
C MET A 1 -10.16 -38.63 -20.82
N GLY A 2 -9.07 -37.95 -21.16
CA GLY A 2 -8.03 -37.58 -20.18
C GLY A 2 -8.53 -36.49 -19.25
N LYS A 3 -8.39 -36.68 -17.94
CA LYS A 3 -8.58 -35.59 -16.97
C LYS A 3 -7.47 -34.57 -17.23
N VAL A 4 -7.84 -33.43 -17.80
CA VAL A 4 -6.94 -32.26 -17.87
C VAL A 4 -6.84 -31.75 -16.43
N TYR A 5 -5.73 -32.06 -15.79
CA TYR A 5 -5.37 -31.43 -14.52
C TYR A 5 -4.96 -30.00 -14.84
N GLU A 6 -5.89 -29.05 -14.64
CA GLU A 6 -5.55 -27.63 -14.66
C GLU A 6 -4.65 -27.38 -13.44
N THR A 7 -3.33 -27.38 -13.65
CA THR A 7 -2.36 -26.97 -12.64
C THR A 7 -2.54 -25.47 -12.40
N ARG A 8 -3.46 -25.11 -11.51
CA ARG A 8 -3.58 -23.72 -11.06
C ARG A 8 -2.30 -23.36 -10.31
N LEU A 9 -1.56 -22.40 -10.85
CA LEU A 9 -0.40 -21.81 -10.18
C LEU A 9 -0.84 -21.26 -8.80
N PRO A 10 -0.04 -21.45 -7.73
CA PRO A 10 -0.35 -20.91 -6.40
C PRO A 10 -0.53 -19.38 -6.49
N ALA A 11 -1.74 -18.88 -6.28
CA ALA A 11 -2.07 -17.46 -6.40
C ALA A 11 -2.51 -16.87 -5.05
N TYR A 12 -2.36 -15.55 -4.90
CA TYR A 12 -3.00 -14.84 -3.79
C TYR A 12 -4.51 -14.90 -3.94
N ASP A 13 -5.23 -14.92 -2.81
CA ASP A 13 -6.68 -14.86 -2.82
C ASP A 13 -7.18 -13.54 -3.46
N ALA A 14 -8.42 -13.55 -3.93
CA ALA A 14 -8.99 -12.41 -4.66
C ALA A 14 -9.04 -11.12 -3.83
N VAL A 15 -9.24 -11.22 -2.51
CA VAL A 15 -9.27 -10.06 -1.60
C VAL A 15 -7.89 -9.47 -1.45
N ALA A 16 -6.87 -10.29 -1.20
CA ALA A 16 -5.47 -9.86 -1.12
C ALA A 16 -5.01 -9.14 -2.41
N ARG A 17 -5.37 -9.68 -3.58
CA ARG A 17 -5.06 -9.04 -4.88
C ARG A 17 -5.78 -7.71 -5.04
N THR A 18 -7.07 -7.66 -4.70
CA THR A 18 -7.87 -6.43 -4.77
C THR A 18 -7.28 -5.35 -3.87
N LEU A 19 -6.97 -5.68 -2.62
CA LEU A 19 -6.36 -4.76 -1.67
C LEU A 19 -4.98 -4.29 -2.13
N HIS A 20 -4.17 -5.17 -2.72
CA HIS A 20 -2.87 -4.79 -3.29
C HIS A 20 -3.00 -3.78 -4.43
N TRP A 21 -3.83 -4.06 -5.44
CA TRP A 21 -4.02 -3.15 -6.58
C TRP A 21 -4.71 -1.84 -6.18
N LEU A 22 -5.68 -1.90 -5.27
CA LEU A 22 -6.29 -0.69 -4.71
C LEU A 22 -5.24 0.17 -4.00
N THR A 23 -4.36 -0.45 -3.21
CA THR A 23 -3.24 0.23 -2.56
C THR A 23 -2.32 0.87 -3.61
N ALA A 24 -1.96 0.14 -4.67
CA ALA A 24 -1.11 0.66 -5.73
C ALA A 24 -1.72 1.88 -6.45
N VAL A 25 -3.02 1.83 -6.76
CA VAL A 25 -3.75 2.97 -7.37
C VAL A 25 -3.78 4.17 -6.43
N LEU A 26 -4.13 3.97 -5.16
CA LEU A 26 -4.17 5.05 -4.17
C LEU A 26 -2.81 5.71 -3.97
N ILE A 27 -1.73 4.92 -3.93
CA ILE A 27 -0.36 5.43 -3.83
C ILE A 27 0.00 6.24 -5.08
N ALA A 28 -0.31 5.73 -6.28
CA ALA A 28 -0.03 6.46 -7.52
C ALA A 28 -0.76 7.81 -7.54
N MET A 29 -2.03 7.84 -7.15
CA MET A 29 -2.78 9.08 -6.97
C MET A 29 -2.13 9.99 -5.92
N GLN A 30 -1.74 9.45 -4.76
CA GLN A 30 -1.10 10.21 -3.68
C GLN A 30 0.18 10.90 -4.14
N PHE A 31 1.03 10.21 -4.90
CA PHE A 31 2.26 10.80 -5.44
C PHE A 31 1.97 11.84 -6.52
N VAL A 32 1.02 11.60 -7.43
CA VAL A 32 0.63 12.60 -8.43
C VAL A 32 0.10 13.87 -7.77
N ILE A 33 -0.78 13.73 -6.77
CA ILE A 33 -1.32 14.86 -6.02
C ILE A 33 -0.20 15.55 -5.22
N GLY A 34 0.63 14.78 -4.51
CA GLY A 34 1.75 15.31 -3.72
C GLY A 34 2.78 16.05 -4.57
N TRP A 35 3.00 15.62 -5.81
CA TRP A 35 3.91 16.28 -6.76
C TRP A 35 3.34 17.60 -7.32
N THR A 36 2.01 17.68 -7.45
CA THR A 36 1.34 18.79 -8.14
C THR A 36 0.66 19.78 -7.20
N MET A 37 0.51 19.43 -5.92
CA MET A 37 -0.04 20.32 -4.91
C MET A 37 0.90 21.50 -4.64
N PRO A 38 0.36 22.68 -4.29
CA PRO A 38 1.18 23.81 -3.89
C PRO A 38 1.88 23.53 -2.55
N ASP A 39 3.00 24.21 -2.34
CA ASP A 39 3.74 24.15 -1.09
C ASP A 39 2.87 24.61 0.11
N VAL A 40 3.03 23.88 1.22
CA VAL A 40 2.26 24.12 2.43
C VAL A 40 2.99 25.09 3.35
N HIS A 41 2.46 26.31 3.42
CA HIS A 41 2.96 27.40 4.26
C HIS A 41 2.14 27.52 5.55
N LYS A 42 2.40 28.57 6.34
CA LYS A 42 1.72 28.81 7.63
C LYS A 42 0.21 29.02 7.47
N ASP A 43 -0.20 29.85 6.51
CA ASP A 43 -1.61 30.27 6.34
C ASP A 43 -2.36 29.44 5.29
N THR A 44 -1.74 28.37 4.81
CA THR A 44 -2.33 27.45 3.83
C THR A 44 -3.61 26.82 4.39
N GLN A 45 -4.65 26.77 3.57
CA GLN A 45 -5.91 26.09 3.89
C GLN A 45 -5.97 24.72 3.23
N PRO A 46 -6.61 23.71 3.86
CA PRO A 46 -6.70 22.36 3.33
C PRO A 46 -7.78 22.26 2.24
N VAL A 47 -7.60 22.99 1.13
CA VAL A 47 -8.52 23.06 0.00
C VAL A 47 -7.85 22.56 -1.29
N GLY A 48 -8.64 22.31 -2.33
CA GLY A 48 -8.11 21.89 -3.64
C GLY A 48 -7.28 20.60 -3.56
N LEU A 49 -6.07 20.61 -4.13
CA LEU A 49 -5.18 19.45 -4.16
C LEU A 49 -4.72 19.02 -2.76
N ILE A 50 -4.63 19.93 -1.79
CA ILE A 50 -4.29 19.58 -0.41
C ILE A 50 -5.43 18.80 0.24
N ALA A 51 -6.69 19.22 0.02
CA ALA A 51 -7.85 18.46 0.48
C ALA A 51 -7.87 17.05 -0.11
N TRP A 52 -7.57 16.93 -1.41
CA TRP A 52 -7.45 15.64 -2.08
C TRP A 52 -6.29 14.80 -1.52
N HIS A 53 -5.14 15.41 -1.22
CA HIS A 53 -3.99 14.73 -0.62
C HIS A 53 -4.36 14.13 0.75
N LEU A 54 -5.04 14.91 1.60
CA LEU A 54 -5.52 14.43 2.91
C LEU A 54 -6.58 13.34 2.76
N GLY A 55 -7.51 13.51 1.81
CA GLY A 55 -8.59 12.55 1.53
C GLY A 55 -8.07 11.21 1.02
N VAL A 56 -7.22 11.21 -0.01
CA VAL A 56 -6.61 9.99 -0.56
C VAL A 56 -5.68 9.34 0.46
N GLY A 57 -4.90 10.13 1.22
CA GLY A 57 -4.06 9.63 2.30
C GLY A 57 -4.85 8.93 3.41
N SER A 58 -6.01 9.48 3.79
CA SER A 58 -6.91 8.85 4.76
C SER A 58 -7.48 7.53 4.25
N ALA A 59 -7.87 7.46 2.98
CA ALA A 59 -8.33 6.22 2.35
C ALA A 59 -7.21 5.17 2.29
N LEU A 60 -5.98 5.59 2.00
CA LEU A 60 -4.81 4.72 2.00
C LEU A 60 -4.57 4.11 3.38
N ILE A 61 -4.69 4.89 4.47
CA ILE A 61 -4.61 4.37 5.85
C ILE A 61 -5.67 3.29 6.07
N ALA A 62 -6.93 3.57 5.75
CA ALA A 62 -8.02 2.61 5.93
C ALA A 62 -7.79 1.30 5.16
N VAL A 63 -7.41 1.41 3.89
CA VAL A 63 -7.10 0.24 3.04
C VAL A 63 -5.90 -0.53 3.58
N MET A 64 -4.85 0.15 4.03
CA MET A 64 -3.68 -0.49 4.61
C MET A 64 -3.99 -1.21 5.92
N LEU A 65 -4.85 -0.65 6.77
CA LEU A 65 -5.32 -1.35 7.98
C LEU A 65 -6.04 -2.66 7.62
N VAL A 66 -6.99 -2.61 6.69
CA VAL A 66 -7.69 -3.82 6.21
C VAL A 66 -6.69 -4.82 5.60
N ARG A 67 -5.73 -4.34 4.80
CA ARG A 67 -4.71 -5.17 4.16
C ARG A 67 -3.77 -5.84 5.16
N VAL A 68 -3.40 -5.15 6.24
CA VAL A 68 -2.59 -5.73 7.33
C VAL A 68 -3.38 -6.81 8.06
N LEU A 69 -4.61 -6.51 8.48
CA LEU A 69 -5.49 -7.47 9.16
C LEU A 69 -5.74 -8.71 8.30
N TRP A 70 -5.97 -8.52 6.99
CA TRP A 70 -6.11 -9.61 6.05
C TRP A 70 -4.85 -10.48 5.98
N ARG A 71 -3.67 -9.85 5.85
CA ARG A 71 -2.39 -10.57 5.78
C ARG A 71 -2.05 -11.34 7.05
N LEU A 72 -2.49 -10.86 8.22
CA LEU A 72 -2.29 -11.54 9.50
C LEU A 72 -3.22 -12.75 9.69
N THR A 73 -4.36 -12.77 8.99
CA THR A 73 -5.35 -13.87 9.08
C THR A 73 -5.24 -14.85 7.93
N HIS A 74 -4.64 -14.45 6.80
CA HIS A 74 -4.52 -15.26 5.58
C HIS A 74 -3.06 -15.31 5.11
N TRP A 75 -2.40 -16.43 5.42
CA TRP A 75 -1.02 -16.65 4.96
C TRP A 75 -0.99 -17.03 3.48
N PRO A 76 -0.14 -16.36 2.68
CA PRO A 76 0.05 -16.76 1.29
C PRO A 76 0.75 -18.12 1.22
N SER A 77 0.42 -18.89 0.18
CA SER A 77 1.15 -20.12 -0.13
C SER A 77 2.64 -19.84 -0.28
N PRO A 78 3.53 -20.73 0.19
CA PRO A 78 4.98 -20.56 0.06
C PRO A 78 5.40 -20.25 -1.38
N GLU A 79 6.46 -19.45 -1.52
CA GLU A 79 7.16 -19.25 -2.78
C GLU A 79 8.32 -20.23 -2.86
N ASP A 80 8.45 -20.94 -3.98
CA ASP A 80 9.61 -21.77 -4.27
C ASP A 80 10.70 -20.90 -4.90
N LEU A 81 11.26 -20.01 -4.07
CA LEU A 81 12.33 -19.09 -4.44
C LEU A 81 13.66 -19.52 -3.80
N PRO A 82 14.81 -19.23 -4.46
CA PRO A 82 16.11 -19.34 -3.83
C PRO A 82 16.14 -18.61 -2.48
N PRO A 83 16.80 -19.15 -1.43
CA PRO A 83 16.74 -18.62 -0.06
C PRO A 83 17.06 -17.12 0.05
N LEU A 84 18.01 -16.64 -0.75
CA LEU A 84 18.38 -15.23 -0.80
C LEU A 84 17.24 -14.36 -1.34
N LEU A 85 16.63 -14.74 -2.48
CA LEU A 85 15.52 -13.99 -3.09
C LEU A 85 14.28 -13.99 -2.18
N ASN A 86 14.00 -15.11 -1.51
CA ASN A 86 12.92 -15.18 -0.52
C ASN A 86 13.19 -14.22 0.66
N THR A 87 14.42 -14.17 1.17
CA THR A 87 14.80 -13.25 2.27
C THR A 87 14.66 -11.80 1.86
N VAL A 88 15.18 -11.44 0.69
CA VAL A 88 15.05 -10.08 0.14
C VAL A 88 13.58 -9.71 -0.06
N SER A 89 12.78 -10.60 -0.66
CA SER A 89 11.34 -10.40 -0.82
C SER A 89 10.65 -10.11 0.51
N ARG A 90 10.94 -10.88 1.57
CA ARG A 90 10.36 -10.66 2.90
C ARG A 90 10.75 -9.31 3.50
N ILE A 91 12.03 -8.92 3.38
CA ILE A 91 12.53 -7.63 3.87
C ILE A 91 11.87 -6.48 3.10
N THR A 92 11.83 -6.54 1.77
CA THR A 92 11.19 -5.53 0.93
C THR A 92 9.71 -5.37 1.28
N HIS A 93 8.97 -6.48 1.44
CA HIS A 93 7.58 -6.43 1.86
C HIS A 93 7.43 -5.80 3.25
N PHE A 94 8.26 -6.17 4.22
CA PHE A 94 8.21 -5.58 5.55
C PHE A 94 8.45 -4.05 5.50
N LEU A 95 9.49 -3.61 4.80
CA LEU A 95 9.83 -2.20 4.65
C LEU A 95 8.71 -1.42 3.95
N LEU A 96 8.12 -1.98 2.89
CA LEU A 96 6.97 -1.36 2.21
C LEU A 96 5.76 -1.24 3.14
N TYR A 97 5.43 -2.29 3.90
CA TYR A 97 4.31 -2.21 4.85
C TYR A 97 4.55 -1.17 5.93
N ALA A 98 5.77 -1.13 6.49
CA ALA A 98 6.14 -0.14 7.49
C ALA A 98 6.05 1.28 6.93
N ALA A 99 6.63 1.53 5.75
CA ALA A 99 6.61 2.85 5.11
C ALA A 99 5.19 3.29 4.71
N LEU A 100 4.37 2.38 4.17
CA LEU A 100 2.99 2.65 3.77
C LEU A 100 2.06 2.96 4.94
N LEU A 101 2.43 2.61 6.17
CA LEU A 101 1.73 3.02 7.38
C LEU A 101 2.36 4.28 7.98
N ALA A 102 3.68 4.31 8.13
CA ALA A 102 4.39 5.40 8.78
C ALA A 102 4.20 6.73 8.04
N VAL A 103 4.41 6.77 6.73
CA VAL A 103 4.32 8.00 5.93
C VAL A 103 2.96 8.70 6.11
N PRO A 104 1.80 8.08 5.84
CA PRO A 104 0.53 8.77 6.00
C PRO A 104 0.16 9.07 7.46
N LEU A 105 0.63 8.28 8.44
CA LEU A 105 0.46 8.60 9.86
C LEU A 105 1.22 9.88 10.25
N LEU A 106 2.45 10.06 9.76
CA LEU A 106 3.22 11.28 9.96
C LEU A 106 2.55 12.49 9.29
N GLY A 107 2.01 12.31 8.10
CA GLY A 107 1.22 13.34 7.42
C GLY A 107 -0.03 13.73 8.19
N TRP A 108 -0.72 12.77 8.82
CA TRP A 108 -1.88 13.01 9.67
C TRP A 108 -1.49 13.70 10.99
N ILE A 109 -0.35 13.35 11.59
CA ILE A 109 0.21 14.08 12.74
C ILE A 109 0.49 15.54 12.37
N ASN A 110 1.06 15.81 11.20
CA ASN A 110 1.31 17.18 10.73
C ASN A 110 0.01 17.94 10.42
N ALA A 111 -0.96 17.29 9.77
CA ALA A 111 -2.26 17.90 9.52
C ALA A 111 -2.97 18.29 10.83
N SER A 112 -2.88 17.42 11.85
CA SER A 112 -3.45 17.69 13.18
C SER A 112 -2.80 18.90 13.84
N SER A 113 -1.47 19.06 13.75
CA SER A 113 -0.78 20.23 14.33
C SER A 113 -1.07 21.53 13.60
N ARG A 114 -1.54 21.46 12.35
CA ARG A 114 -2.06 22.62 11.60
C ARG A 114 -3.52 22.95 11.93
N GLY A 115 -4.14 22.20 12.85
CA GLY A 115 -5.56 22.33 13.17
C GLY A 115 -6.48 21.78 12.07
N TRP A 116 -5.94 21.04 11.10
CA TRP A 116 -6.74 20.47 10.02
C TRP A 116 -7.36 19.14 10.45
N THR A 117 -8.64 18.95 10.10
CA THR A 117 -9.31 17.67 10.31
C THR A 117 -9.12 16.76 9.11
N VAL A 118 -8.38 15.66 9.29
CA VAL A 118 -8.32 14.58 8.29
C VAL A 118 -9.66 13.85 8.29
N ARG A 119 -10.24 13.64 7.10
CA ARG A 119 -11.54 13.00 6.94
C ARG A 119 -11.47 11.86 5.95
N LEU A 120 -11.90 10.67 6.35
CA LEU A 120 -12.07 9.54 5.44
C LEU A 120 -13.12 9.88 4.39
N LEU A 121 -12.67 9.90 3.13
CA LEU A 121 -13.46 10.26 1.96
C LEU A 121 -14.17 11.63 2.10
N GLY A 122 -13.60 12.54 2.89
CA GLY A 122 -14.19 13.86 3.16
C GLY A 122 -15.35 13.86 4.16
N VAL A 123 -15.79 12.70 4.67
CA VAL A 123 -17.00 12.59 5.49
C VAL A 123 -16.66 12.30 6.95
N VAL A 124 -16.02 11.16 7.22
CA VAL A 124 -15.83 10.67 8.60
C VAL A 124 -14.54 11.28 9.17
N PRO A 125 -14.63 12.11 10.23
CA PRO A 125 -13.44 12.73 10.82
C PRO A 125 -12.61 11.67 11.54
N TYR A 126 -11.31 11.73 11.30
CA TYR A 126 -10.32 11.01 12.08
C TYR A 126 -9.92 11.83 13.32
N PRO A 127 -9.54 11.18 14.44
CA PRO A 127 -9.10 11.90 15.63
C PRO A 127 -7.84 12.71 15.35
N ALA A 128 -7.63 13.80 16.09
CA ALA A 128 -6.35 14.50 16.03
C ALA A 128 -5.26 13.62 16.66
N LEU A 129 -4.09 13.53 16.01
CA LEU A 129 -2.94 12.79 16.53
C LEU A 129 -1.89 13.69 17.21
N SER A 130 -2.07 15.01 17.13
CA SER A 130 -1.25 16.00 17.81
C SER A 130 -2.05 17.27 18.06
N GLU A 131 -1.58 18.09 19.00
CA GLU A 131 -2.21 19.38 19.32
C GLU A 131 -1.91 20.44 18.25
N PRO A 132 -2.87 21.34 17.94
CA PRO A 132 -2.61 22.49 17.08
C PRO A 132 -1.42 23.33 17.57
N GLY A 133 -0.51 23.70 16.67
CA GLY A 133 0.73 24.43 16.98
C GLY A 133 1.87 23.58 17.55
N SER A 134 1.70 22.26 17.66
CA SER A 134 2.73 21.35 18.16
C SER A 134 4.00 21.37 17.30
N ALA A 135 5.16 21.65 17.93
CA ALA A 135 6.48 21.56 17.29
C ALA A 135 6.75 20.15 16.74
N PHE A 136 6.44 19.11 17.52
CA PHE A 136 6.56 17.72 17.10
C PHE A 136 5.75 17.45 15.81
N GLY A 137 4.51 17.94 15.74
CA GLY A 137 3.70 17.75 14.54
C GLY A 137 4.25 18.46 13.31
N HIS A 138 4.86 19.63 13.49
CA HIS A 138 5.56 20.32 12.41
C HIS A 138 6.77 19.51 11.91
N GLU A 139 7.63 19.02 12.79
CA GLU A 139 8.77 18.16 12.44
C GLU A 139 8.33 16.87 11.72
N MET A 140 7.20 16.29 12.12
CA MET A 140 6.67 15.09 11.44
C MET A 140 6.27 15.37 9.98
N GLY A 141 6.02 16.63 9.61
CA GLY A 141 5.85 17.03 8.21
C GLY A 141 7.13 16.92 7.40
N ASP A 142 8.26 17.33 7.97
CA ASP A 142 9.58 17.23 7.33
C ASP A 142 9.98 15.75 7.17
N VAL A 143 9.78 14.96 8.24
CA VAL A 143 10.02 13.51 8.20
C VAL A 143 9.10 12.82 7.20
N HIS A 144 7.82 13.23 7.12
CA HIS A 144 6.88 12.74 6.11
C HIS A 144 7.42 12.98 4.69
N GLY A 145 7.91 14.19 4.39
CA GLY A 145 8.49 14.54 3.10
C GLY A 145 9.69 13.67 2.73
N VAL A 146 10.62 13.45 3.68
CA VAL A 146 11.79 12.57 3.47
C VAL A 146 11.35 11.11 3.26
N LEU A 147 10.47 10.59 4.12
CA LEU A 147 10.02 9.21 4.00
C LEU A 147 9.14 8.95 2.78
N ALA A 148 8.47 9.98 2.22
CA ALA A 148 7.78 9.86 0.95
C ALA A 148 8.75 9.52 -0.20
N TRP A 149 9.95 10.12 -0.22
CA TRP A 149 11.01 9.78 -1.19
C TRP A 149 11.59 8.38 -0.98
N VAL A 150 11.78 7.98 0.29
CA VAL A 150 12.18 6.60 0.63
C VAL A 150 11.13 5.61 0.14
N LEU A 151 9.86 5.86 0.40
CA LEU A 151 8.74 5.04 -0.05
C LEU A 151 8.69 4.96 -1.59
N PHE A 152 8.84 6.09 -2.28
CA PHE A 152 8.89 6.13 -3.74
C PHE A 152 10.00 5.23 -4.29
N THR A 153 11.19 5.30 -3.69
CA THR A 153 12.33 4.47 -4.06
C THR A 153 12.05 2.98 -3.82
N LEU A 154 11.50 2.62 -2.66
CA LEU A 154 11.13 1.25 -2.33
C LEU A 154 10.10 0.67 -3.30
N ILE A 155 9.10 1.48 -3.69
CA ILE A 155 8.10 1.09 -4.70
C ILE A 155 8.77 0.87 -6.04
N GLY A 156 9.66 1.78 -6.47
CA GLY A 156 10.41 1.63 -7.72
C GLY A 156 11.22 0.34 -7.75
N LEU A 157 11.98 0.05 -6.68
CA LEU A 157 12.73 -1.19 -6.54
C LEU A 157 11.82 -2.43 -6.57
N HIS A 158 10.67 -2.37 -5.91
CA HIS A 158 9.69 -3.45 -5.91
C HIS A 158 9.11 -3.73 -7.31
N VAL A 159 8.75 -2.68 -8.04
CA VAL A 159 8.25 -2.80 -9.42
C VAL A 159 9.34 -3.36 -10.33
N VAL A 160 10.57 -2.84 -10.26
CA VAL A 160 11.72 -3.36 -11.03
C VAL A 160 11.96 -4.83 -10.72
N ALA A 161 11.91 -5.23 -9.46
CA ALA A 161 12.04 -6.63 -9.07
C ALA A 161 10.92 -7.50 -9.69
N ALA A 162 9.66 -7.06 -9.62
CA ALA A 162 8.54 -7.79 -10.22
C ALA A 162 8.71 -7.96 -11.75
N LEU A 163 9.21 -6.94 -12.44
CA LEU A 163 9.51 -7.01 -13.87
C LEU A 163 10.73 -7.91 -14.15
N PHE A 164 11.76 -7.88 -13.31
CA PHE A 164 12.91 -8.77 -13.39
C PHE A 164 12.52 -10.24 -13.25
N HIS A 165 11.67 -10.55 -12.26
CA HIS A 165 11.06 -11.87 -12.09
C HIS A 165 10.29 -12.32 -13.34
N ARG A 166 9.51 -11.43 -13.95
CA ARG A 166 8.72 -11.73 -15.15
C ARG A 166 9.56 -11.91 -16.42
N PHE A 167 10.52 -11.04 -16.68
CA PHE A 167 11.20 -10.96 -17.98
C PHE A 167 12.57 -11.64 -18.00
N VAL A 168 13.29 -11.66 -16.88
CA VAL A 168 14.63 -12.25 -16.78
C VAL A 168 14.57 -13.64 -16.17
N LEU A 169 14.03 -13.76 -14.95
CA LEU A 169 13.91 -15.07 -14.29
C LEU A 169 12.79 -15.93 -14.89
N LYS A 170 11.83 -15.28 -15.56
CA LYS A 170 10.66 -15.91 -16.22
C LYS A 170 9.85 -16.80 -15.28
N ASP A 171 9.77 -16.42 -14.02
CA ASP A 171 8.98 -17.14 -13.03
C ASP A 171 7.54 -16.60 -12.96
N HIS A 172 6.79 -17.10 -11.96
CA HIS A 172 5.38 -16.82 -11.81
C HIS A 172 5.04 -15.77 -10.75
N VAL A 173 6.04 -15.07 -10.15
CA VAL A 173 5.82 -14.16 -9.01
C VAL A 173 4.79 -13.07 -9.34
N LEU A 174 4.91 -12.40 -10.49
CA LEU A 174 3.97 -11.36 -10.90
C LEU A 174 2.56 -11.93 -11.18
N GLN A 175 2.47 -13.12 -11.79
CA GLN A 175 1.20 -13.77 -12.12
C GLN A 175 0.34 -14.04 -10.88
N ARG A 176 0.97 -14.23 -9.70
CA ARG A 176 0.25 -14.45 -8.43
C ARG A 176 -0.57 -13.24 -7.99
N MET A 177 -0.22 -12.05 -8.48
CA MET A 177 -0.92 -10.79 -8.19
C MET A 177 -1.87 -10.36 -9.31
N LEU A 178 -1.77 -10.93 -10.52
CA LEU A 178 -2.66 -10.56 -11.62
C LEU A 178 -4.12 -10.98 -11.36
N PRO A 179 -5.11 -10.27 -11.94
CA PRO A 179 -6.52 -10.66 -11.88
C PRO A 179 -6.78 -11.92 -12.74
N GLN A 180 -6.26 -13.07 -12.35
CA GLN A 180 -6.50 -14.37 -13.02
C GLN A 180 -6.77 -15.45 -11.98
N ALA A 181 -8.05 -15.82 -11.86
CA ALA A 181 -8.62 -17.12 -11.47
C ALA A 181 -10.00 -16.86 -10.86
N GLY A 182 -11.06 -17.26 -11.58
CA GLY A 182 -12.41 -17.33 -11.05
C GLY A 182 -12.50 -18.23 -9.80
N PRO A 183 -13.63 -18.20 -9.08
CA PRO A 183 -13.79 -18.82 -7.77
C PRO A 183 -13.23 -20.25 -7.72
N SER A 184 -12.50 -20.55 -6.66
CA SER A 184 -12.06 -21.89 -6.30
C SER A 184 -13.27 -22.80 -6.14
N ARG A 185 -13.69 -23.48 -7.21
CA ARG A 185 -14.55 -24.67 -7.07
C ARG A 185 -13.63 -25.80 -6.62
N LEU A 186 -13.66 -26.11 -5.33
CA LEU A 186 -13.14 -27.38 -4.84
C LEU A 186 -13.88 -28.51 -5.57
N PRO A 187 -13.21 -29.56 -6.08
CA PRO A 187 -13.91 -30.73 -6.59
C PRO A 187 -14.60 -31.45 -5.41
N ALA A 188 -15.81 -31.93 -5.67
CA ALA A 188 -16.54 -32.79 -4.74
C ALA A 188 -15.66 -33.99 -4.34
N ARG A 189 -15.56 -34.20 -3.03
CA ARG A 189 -14.94 -35.40 -2.46
C ARG A 189 -15.91 -36.55 -2.73
N ASN A 190 -15.57 -37.43 -3.65
CA ASN A 190 -16.32 -38.66 -3.84
C ASN A 190 -15.66 -39.72 -2.94
N GLU A 191 -16.42 -40.19 -1.96
CA GLU A 191 -16.19 -41.47 -1.28
C GLU A 191 -16.53 -42.64 -2.21
#